data_AF-A0A257NCP1-F1
#
_entry.id   AF-A0A257NCP1-F1
#
_cell.length_a   1.000
_cell.length_b   1.000
_cell.length_c   1.000
_cell.angle_alpha   90.00
_cell.angle_beta   90.00
_cell.angle_gamma   90.00
#
_symmetry.space_group_name_H-M   'P 1'
#
loop_
_entity.id
_entity.type
_entity.pdbx_description
1 polymer ?
#
loop_
_entity_poly.entity_id
_entity_poly.type
_entity_poly.pdbx_seq_one_letter_code
_entity_poly.pdbx_strand_id
1 'polypeptide(L)'
;MSRDKQALAYAIERSCFNKAEIVAEDETETGVRATLNLGHTFGHAIETGAGYGTYLHGEAVAIGICQAADLSRRKGWLNDADVERIIELFKKCNLPTYPPEQIDSDRFLELMAVDKKNVDGQIRLILLTKIGVATLPIDVDKILLIQTLKTYGRK
;
A
#
# COMPACT_ATOMS: atom_id res chain seq x y z
N MET A 1 -15.84 -6.75 15.54
CA MET A 1 -14.71 -7.70 15.79
C MET A 1 -14.78 -8.22 17.21
N SER A 2 -14.69 -9.53 17.42
CA SER A 2 -14.89 -10.21 18.72
C SER A 2 -13.74 -10.04 19.71
N ARG A 3 -12.59 -9.47 19.29
CA ARG A 3 -11.37 -9.33 20.11
C ARG A 3 -10.96 -10.64 20.79
N ASP A 4 -11.09 -11.75 20.07
CA ASP A 4 -10.70 -13.07 20.56
C ASP A 4 -9.22 -13.09 20.97
N LYS A 5 -8.95 -13.53 22.20
CA LYS A 5 -7.61 -13.44 22.79
C LYS A 5 -6.60 -14.34 22.07
N GLN A 6 -7.00 -15.53 21.64
CA GLN A 6 -6.12 -16.48 20.97
C GLN A 6 -5.76 -15.99 19.56
N ALA A 7 -6.77 -15.51 18.81
CA ALA A 7 -6.56 -14.94 17.49
C ALA A 7 -5.67 -13.68 17.54
N LEU A 8 -5.86 -12.80 18.53
CA LEU A 8 -5.02 -11.63 18.72
C LEU A 8 -3.57 -12.01 19.06
N ALA A 9 -3.36 -12.93 20.01
CA ALA A 9 -2.03 -13.40 20.37
C ALA A 9 -1.29 -13.97 19.16
N TYR A 10 -1.95 -14.84 18.40
CA TYR A 10 -1.39 -15.41 17.18
C TYR A 10 -1.04 -14.35 16.13
N ALA A 11 -1.95 -13.39 15.87
CA ALA A 11 -1.71 -12.33 14.88
C ALA A 11 -0.53 -11.42 15.28
N ILE A 12 -0.41 -11.09 16.57
CA ILE A 12 0.71 -10.30 17.10
C ILE A 12 2.02 -11.07 16.97
N GLU A 13 2.06 -12.31 17.46
CA GLU A 13 3.25 -13.17 17.41
C GLU A 13 3.73 -13.36 15.97
N ARG A 14 2.82 -13.72 15.06
CA ARG A 14 3.16 -13.94 13.65
C ARG A 14 3.65 -12.66 12.97
N SER A 15 3.06 -11.51 13.29
CA SER A 15 3.50 -10.22 12.74
C SER A 15 4.89 -9.83 13.23
N CYS A 16 5.17 -10.04 14.52
CA CYS A 16 6.50 -9.82 15.10
C CYS A 16 7.54 -10.74 14.45
N PHE A 17 7.22 -12.02 14.28
CA PHE A 17 8.11 -13.00 13.63
C PHE A 17 8.45 -12.59 12.19
N ASN A 18 7.44 -12.29 11.37
CA ASN A 18 7.64 -11.89 9.97
C ASN A 18 8.53 -10.63 9.86
N LYS A 19 8.32 -9.64 10.73
CA LYS A 19 9.14 -8.42 10.73
C LYS A 19 10.56 -8.69 11.20
N ALA A 20 10.73 -9.52 12.24
CA ALA A 20 12.05 -9.87 12.76
C ALA A 20 12.89 -10.62 11.72
N GLU A 21 12.28 -11.57 11.00
CA GLU A 21 12.93 -12.31 9.92
C GLU A 21 13.44 -11.37 8.81
N ILE A 22 12.56 -10.49 8.31
CA ILE A 22 12.90 -9.52 7.26
C ILE A 22 13.96 -8.50 7.72
N VAL A 23 13.87 -8.02 8.96
CA VAL A 23 14.84 -7.04 9.50
C VAL A 23 16.20 -7.69 9.76
N ALA A 24 16.24 -8.94 10.21
CA ALA A 24 17.48 -9.67 10.38
C ALA A 24 18.18 -9.98 9.04
N GLU A 25 17.41 -10.18 7.97
CA GLU A 25 17.93 -10.36 6.62
C GLU A 25 18.46 -9.03 6.01
N ASP A 26 17.83 -7.90 6.33
CA ASP A 26 18.20 -6.57 5.83
C ASP A 26 17.96 -5.46 6.87
N GLU A 27 18.98 -5.22 7.71
CA GLU A 27 18.90 -4.21 8.77
C GLU A 27 18.86 -2.76 8.23
N THR A 28 19.41 -2.51 7.04
CA THR A 28 19.63 -1.16 6.50
C THR A 28 18.54 -0.70 5.52
N GLU A 29 17.56 -1.54 5.22
CA GLU A 29 16.45 -1.24 4.29
C GLU A 29 16.92 -0.97 2.86
N THR A 30 17.98 -1.65 2.42
CA THR A 30 18.50 -1.53 1.05
C THR A 30 18.00 -2.64 0.11
N GLY A 31 17.35 -3.66 0.66
CA GLY A 31 16.83 -4.83 -0.04
C GLY A 31 15.45 -5.25 0.48
N VAL A 32 15.32 -6.50 0.93
CA VAL A 32 14.01 -7.14 1.22
C VAL A 32 13.18 -6.38 2.25
N ARG A 33 13.80 -5.65 3.18
CA ARG A 33 13.08 -4.89 4.20
C ARG A 33 12.23 -3.77 3.60
N ALA A 34 12.60 -3.26 2.42
CA ALA A 34 11.79 -2.29 1.71
C ALA A 34 10.36 -2.81 1.43
N THR A 35 10.15 -4.12 1.30
CA THR A 35 8.82 -4.73 1.05
C THR A 35 7.79 -4.42 2.14
N LEU A 36 8.23 -4.11 3.37
CA LEU A 36 7.35 -3.69 4.47
C LEU A 36 6.63 -2.37 4.18
N ASN A 37 7.14 -1.58 3.23
CA ASN A 37 6.55 -0.31 2.82
C ASN A 37 5.46 -0.46 1.73
N LEU A 38 4.91 -1.67 1.51
CA LEU A 38 3.76 -1.87 0.61
C LEU A 38 2.62 -0.90 0.98
N GLY A 39 2.10 -0.19 -0.01
CA GLY A 39 1.02 0.79 0.16
C GLY A 39 1.43 2.11 0.84
N HIS A 40 2.62 2.23 1.44
CA HIS A 40 2.99 3.41 2.23
C HIS A 40 3.17 4.67 1.39
N THR A 41 3.63 4.58 0.14
CA THR A 41 3.78 5.78 -0.71
C THR A 41 2.42 6.41 -1.04
N PHE A 42 1.40 5.60 -1.30
CA PHE A 42 0.02 6.09 -1.41
C PHE A 42 -0.53 6.55 -0.06
N GLY A 43 -0.28 5.79 1.01
CA GLY A 43 -0.72 6.13 2.37
C GLY A 43 -0.21 7.48 2.85
N HIS A 44 1.09 7.75 2.74
CA HIS A 44 1.67 9.04 3.10
C HIS A 44 1.11 10.20 2.27
N ALA A 45 0.80 9.96 0.98
CA ALA A 45 0.13 10.95 0.14
C ALA A 45 -1.30 11.23 0.63
N ILE A 46 -2.02 10.21 1.11
CA ILE A 46 -3.35 10.37 1.74
C ILE A 46 -3.24 11.15 3.05
N GLU A 47 -2.33 10.76 3.95
CA GLU A 47 -2.13 11.43 5.24
C GLU A 47 -1.78 12.91 5.07
N THR A 48 -0.89 13.20 4.12
CA THR A 48 -0.46 14.59 3.85
C THR A 48 -1.53 15.38 3.11
N GLY A 49 -2.18 14.78 2.11
CA GLY A 49 -3.14 15.48 1.25
C GLY A 49 -4.51 15.71 1.92
N ALA A 50 -4.93 14.83 2.83
CA ALA A 50 -6.16 15.00 3.60
C ALA A 50 -5.96 15.88 4.87
N GLY A 51 -4.72 16.25 5.16
CA GLY A 51 -4.31 16.89 6.41
C GLY A 51 -4.00 15.86 7.51
N TYR A 52 -2.89 16.10 8.22
CA TYR A 52 -2.42 15.19 9.27
C TYR A 52 -3.49 15.00 10.36
N GLY A 53 -3.77 13.74 10.70
CA GLY A 53 -4.77 13.36 11.69
C GLY A 53 -6.18 13.13 11.15
N THR A 54 -6.46 13.47 9.88
CA THR A 54 -7.76 13.17 9.25
C THR A 54 -7.94 11.66 9.03
N TYR A 55 -6.88 10.96 8.63
CA TYR A 55 -6.83 9.51 8.54
C TYR A 55 -5.80 8.98 9.54
N LEU A 56 -6.14 7.88 10.21
CA LEU A 56 -5.14 7.12 10.95
C LEU A 56 -4.16 6.47 9.96
N HIS A 57 -2.90 6.31 10.37
CA HIS A 57 -1.87 5.72 9.52
C HIS A 57 -2.30 4.36 8.92
N GLY A 58 -2.88 3.48 9.75
CA GLY A 58 -3.37 2.17 9.28
C GLY A 58 -4.52 2.26 8.26
N GLU A 59 -5.35 3.30 8.33
CA GLU A 59 -6.42 3.56 7.35
C GLU A 59 -5.84 4.00 6.01
N ALA A 60 -4.89 4.94 6.04
CA ALA A 60 -4.21 5.41 4.84
C ALA A 60 -3.40 4.28 4.17
N VAL A 61 -2.70 3.46 4.95
CA VAL A 61 -1.97 2.29 4.45
C VAL A 61 -2.93 1.25 3.85
N ALA A 62 -4.10 1.01 4.45
CA ALA A 62 -5.09 0.08 3.88
C ALA A 62 -5.57 0.53 2.49
N ILE A 63 -5.91 1.81 2.34
CA ILE A 63 -6.25 2.38 1.02
C ILE A 63 -5.06 2.27 0.06
N GLY A 64 -3.86 2.58 0.53
CA GLY A 64 -2.65 2.52 -0.28
C GLY A 64 -2.31 1.11 -0.77
N ILE A 65 -2.55 0.08 0.05
CA ILE A 65 -2.41 -1.32 -0.37
C ILE A 65 -3.44 -1.66 -1.45
N CYS A 66 -4.68 -1.17 -1.34
CA CYS A 66 -5.69 -1.40 -2.37
C CYS A 66 -5.33 -0.72 -3.70
N GLN A 67 -4.80 0.51 -3.66
CA GLN A 67 -4.28 1.20 -4.86
C GLN A 67 -3.08 0.46 -5.47
N ALA A 68 -2.16 -0.04 -4.63
CA ALA A 68 -1.03 -0.86 -5.10
C ALA A 68 -1.52 -2.16 -5.76
N ALA A 69 -2.55 -2.81 -5.20
CA ALA A 69 -3.15 -4.01 -5.78
C ALA A 69 -3.82 -3.73 -7.14
N ASP A 70 -4.57 -2.62 -7.28
CA ASP A 70 -5.14 -2.21 -8.58
C ASP A 70 -4.04 -1.94 -9.62
N LEU A 71 -2.96 -1.26 -9.23
CA LEU A 71 -1.83 -1.01 -10.12
C LEU A 71 -1.13 -2.32 -10.52
N SER A 72 -0.93 -3.25 -9.59
CA SER A 72 -0.43 -4.60 -9.90
C SER A 72 -1.31 -5.35 -10.88
N ARG A 73 -2.63 -5.25 -10.74
CA ARG A 73 -3.59 -5.84 -11.69
C ARG A 73 -3.46 -5.23 -13.08
N ARG A 74 -3.34 -3.90 -13.18
CA ARG A 74 -3.13 -3.21 -14.47
C ARG A 74 -1.82 -3.62 -15.16
N LYS A 75 -0.79 -3.97 -14.40
CA LYS A 75 0.46 -4.55 -14.92
C LYS A 75 0.33 -6.03 -15.34
N GLY A 76 -0.82 -6.67 -15.08
CA GLY A 76 -1.07 -8.08 -15.36
C GLY A 76 -0.49 -9.04 -14.32
N TRP A 77 -0.11 -8.56 -13.14
CA TRP A 77 0.47 -9.40 -12.08
C TRP A 77 -0.56 -9.99 -11.14
N LEU A 78 -1.67 -9.28 -10.93
CA LEU A 78 -2.82 -9.78 -10.20
C LEU A 78 -4.02 -9.90 -11.14
N ASN A 79 -4.94 -10.80 -10.83
CA ASN A 79 -6.26 -10.83 -11.45
C ASN A 79 -7.29 -10.10 -10.57
N ASP A 80 -8.52 -9.97 -11.06
CA ASP A 80 -9.61 -9.31 -10.32
C ASP A 80 -9.93 -9.99 -8.98
N ALA A 81 -9.87 -11.32 -8.92
CA ALA A 81 -10.16 -12.09 -7.71
C ALA A 81 -9.10 -11.87 -6.61
N ASP A 82 -7.83 -11.70 -6.99
CA ASP A 82 -6.76 -11.35 -6.04
C ASP A 82 -6.99 -9.95 -5.45
N VAL A 83 -7.35 -8.97 -6.29
CA VAL A 83 -7.64 -7.60 -5.85
C VAL A 83 -8.87 -7.58 -4.94
N GLU A 84 -9.95 -8.26 -5.33
CA GLU A 84 -11.17 -8.38 -4.54
C GLU A 84 -10.90 -9.02 -3.18
N ARG A 85 -10.10 -10.10 -3.14
CA ARG A 85 -9.72 -10.76 -1.88
C ARG A 85 -8.98 -9.81 -0.93
N ILE A 86 -8.10 -8.95 -1.44
CA ILE A 86 -7.38 -7.95 -0.64
C ILE A 86 -8.36 -6.91 -0.09
N ILE A 87 -9.24 -6.36 -0.95
CA ILE A 87 -10.22 -5.35 -0.57
C ILE A 87 -11.20 -5.90 0.49
N GLU A 88 -11.70 -7.12 0.30
CA GLU A 88 -12.63 -7.76 1.23
C GLU A 88 -12.00 -8.04 2.60
N LEU A 89 -10.69 -8.30 2.67
CA LEU A 89 -9.99 -8.42 3.96
C LEU A 89 -10.04 -7.09 4.73
N PHE A 90 -9.73 -5.97 4.09
CA PHE A 90 -9.77 -4.65 4.75
C PHE A 90 -11.19 -4.24 5.14
N LYS A 91 -12.20 -4.51 4.29
CA LYS A 91 -13.61 -4.29 4.64
C LYS A 91 -14.04 -5.10 5.86
N LYS A 92 -13.63 -6.38 5.97
CA LYS A 92 -13.90 -7.21 7.17
C LYS A 92 -13.23 -6.66 8.44
N CYS A 93 -12.15 -5.90 8.28
CA CYS A 93 -11.48 -5.17 9.34
C CYS A 93 -12.09 -3.78 9.62
N ASN A 94 -13.16 -3.39 8.93
CA ASN A 94 -13.76 -2.05 8.96
C ASN A 94 -12.77 -0.93 8.61
N LEU A 95 -11.82 -1.21 7.71
CA LEU A 95 -10.86 -0.22 7.20
C LEU A 95 -11.36 0.37 5.87
N PRO A 96 -11.07 1.66 5.60
CA PRO A 96 -11.40 2.25 4.31
C PRO A 96 -10.58 1.61 3.21
N THR A 97 -11.19 1.48 2.03
CA THR A 97 -10.58 0.85 0.84
C THR A 97 -10.54 1.77 -0.36
N TYR A 98 -11.08 2.99 -0.25
CA TYR A 98 -11.12 3.98 -1.31
C TYR A 98 -10.42 5.26 -0.87
N PRO A 99 -9.74 5.96 -1.80
CA PRO A 99 -9.06 7.20 -1.48
C PRO A 99 -10.06 8.34 -1.20
N PRO A 100 -9.67 9.33 -0.38
CA PRO A 100 -10.48 10.51 -0.12
C PRO A 100 -10.82 11.27 -1.40
N GLU A 101 -12.08 11.70 -1.54
CA GLU A 101 -12.55 12.42 -2.74
C GLU A 101 -11.80 13.74 -2.96
N GLN A 102 -11.42 14.43 -1.89
CA GLN A 102 -10.76 15.74 -1.93
C GLN A 102 -9.32 15.74 -2.46
N ILE A 103 -8.68 14.58 -2.61
CA ILE A 103 -7.31 14.49 -3.17
C ILE A 103 -7.43 14.04 -4.63
N ASP A 104 -7.19 14.91 -5.59
CA ASP A 104 -7.18 14.53 -7.01
C ASP A 104 -5.88 13.81 -7.43
N SER A 105 -5.84 13.32 -8.68
CA SER A 105 -4.68 12.58 -9.19
C SER A 105 -3.41 13.40 -9.23
N ASP A 106 -3.52 14.71 -9.48
CA ASP A 106 -2.36 15.59 -9.64
C ASP A 106 -1.74 15.86 -8.27
N ARG A 107 -2.59 16.10 -7.27
CA ARG A 107 -2.16 16.23 -5.88
C ARG A 107 -1.53 14.94 -5.35
N PHE A 108 -2.07 13.77 -5.71
CA PHE A 108 -1.43 12.50 -5.39
C PHE A 108 -0.01 12.42 -5.97
N LEU A 109 0.17 12.74 -7.26
CA LEU A 109 1.48 12.68 -7.90
C LEU A 109 2.49 13.64 -7.26
N GLU A 110 2.07 14.87 -6.94
CA GLU A 110 2.91 15.84 -6.23
C GLU A 110 3.39 15.31 -4.88
N LEU A 111 2.47 14.74 -4.10
CA LEU A 111 2.77 14.22 -2.76
C LEU A 111 3.58 12.92 -2.80
N MET A 112 3.38 12.09 -3.81
CA MET A 112 4.17 10.87 -4.00
C MET A 112 5.59 11.19 -4.53
N ALA A 113 5.79 12.32 -5.21
CA ALA A 113 7.10 12.71 -5.76
C ALA A 113 8.15 13.02 -4.67
N VAL A 114 7.73 13.38 -3.46
CA VAL A 114 8.62 13.66 -2.32
C VAL A 114 8.96 12.43 -1.47
N ASP A 115 8.45 11.24 -1.84
CA ASP A 115 8.77 9.99 -1.14
C ASP A 115 10.27 9.68 -1.27
N LYS A 116 10.90 9.31 -0.14
CA LYS A 116 12.33 9.02 -0.04
C LYS A 116 12.80 7.86 -0.94
N LYS A 117 11.88 7.04 -1.46
CA LYS A 117 12.18 5.94 -2.37
C LYS A 117 12.44 6.39 -3.80
N ASN A 118 12.09 7.63 -4.15
CA ASN A 118 12.22 8.13 -5.50
C ASN A 118 13.69 8.41 -5.84
N VAL A 119 14.13 7.93 -7.00
CA VAL A 119 15.48 8.15 -7.52
C VAL A 119 15.32 8.85 -8.86
N ASP A 120 16.10 9.91 -9.08
CA ASP A 120 16.10 10.68 -10.33
C ASP A 120 14.70 11.21 -10.77
N GLY A 121 13.84 11.52 -9.80
CA GLY A 121 12.49 12.02 -10.05
C GLY A 121 11.48 10.96 -10.50
N GLN A 122 11.85 9.67 -10.50
CA GLN A 122 10.94 8.57 -10.79
C GLN A 122 10.28 8.05 -9.51
N ILE A 123 8.95 7.88 -9.57
CA ILE A 123 8.18 7.32 -8.47
C ILE A 123 8.47 5.82 -8.40
N ARG A 124 9.01 5.37 -7.27
CA ARG A 124 9.26 3.94 -7.02
C ARG A 124 8.25 3.39 -6.04
N LEU A 125 7.59 2.30 -6.43
CA LEU A 125 6.57 1.64 -5.62
C LEU A 125 6.92 0.19 -5.35
N ILE A 126 6.39 -0.31 -4.24
CA ILE A 126 6.33 -1.74 -3.94
C ILE A 126 4.97 -2.23 -4.42
N LEU A 127 4.99 -3.25 -5.28
CA LEU A 127 3.81 -3.83 -5.89
C LEU A 127 3.76 -5.33 -5.59
N LEU A 128 2.59 -5.93 -5.78
CA LEU A 128 2.40 -7.38 -5.64
C LEU A 128 2.57 -8.07 -6.98
N THR A 129 3.36 -9.15 -7.01
CA THR A 129 3.41 -10.09 -8.15
C THR A 129 2.41 -11.22 -7.99
N LYS A 130 2.05 -11.55 -6.75
CA LYS A 130 0.94 -12.41 -6.32
C LYS A 130 0.67 -12.16 -4.84
N ILE A 131 -0.46 -12.62 -4.30
CA ILE A 131 -0.71 -12.54 -2.84
C ILE A 131 0.40 -13.30 -2.10
N GLY A 132 1.07 -12.60 -1.19
CA GLY A 132 2.20 -13.11 -0.42
C GLY A 132 3.58 -12.85 -1.03
N VAL A 133 3.68 -12.22 -2.21
CA VAL A 133 4.96 -11.84 -2.83
C VAL A 133 4.90 -10.41 -3.34
N ALA A 134 5.77 -9.56 -2.78
CA ALA A 134 5.94 -8.17 -3.18
C ALA A 134 7.26 -7.97 -3.94
N THR A 135 7.32 -6.95 -4.79
CA THR A 135 8.56 -6.51 -5.42
C THR A 135 9.42 -5.71 -4.45
N LEU A 136 10.71 -5.61 -4.72
CA LEU A 136 11.48 -4.44 -4.26
C LEU A 136 10.90 -3.16 -4.88
N PRO A 137 11.28 -1.96 -4.40
CA PRO A 137 10.87 -0.72 -5.05
C PRO A 137 11.23 -0.75 -6.54
N ILE A 138 10.25 -0.55 -7.41
CA ILE A 138 10.43 -0.52 -8.86
C ILE A 138 9.86 0.77 -9.44
N ASP A 139 10.42 1.19 -10.56
CA ASP A 139 9.84 2.27 -11.35
C ASP A 139 8.48 1.84 -11.89
N VAL A 140 7.52 2.75 -11.84
CA VAL A 140 6.16 2.49 -12.33
C VAL A 140 5.88 3.30 -13.58
N ASP A 141 5.18 2.65 -14.52
CA ASP A 141 4.67 3.32 -15.70
C ASP A 141 3.70 4.43 -15.26
N LYS A 142 4.05 5.66 -15.62
CA LYS A 142 3.28 6.86 -15.26
C LYS A 142 1.85 6.80 -15.79
N ILE A 143 1.61 6.19 -16.95
CA ILE A 143 0.28 6.03 -17.53
C ILE A 143 -0.56 5.13 -16.62
N LEU A 144 -0.04 3.97 -16.23
CA LEU A 144 -0.76 3.03 -15.35
C LEU A 144 -1.00 3.63 -13.96
N LEU A 145 0.00 4.34 -13.42
CA LEU A 145 -0.14 5.03 -12.13
C LEU A 145 -1.25 6.09 -12.20
N ILE A 146 -1.25 6.95 -13.22
CA ILE A 146 -2.30 7.96 -13.40
C ILE A 146 -3.67 7.31 -13.54
N GLN A 147 -3.78 6.21 -14.29
CA GLN A 147 -5.03 5.48 -14.42
C GLN A 147 -5.52 4.93 -13.08
N THR A 148 -4.64 4.34 -12.26
CA THR A 148 -4.97 3.92 -10.89
C THR A 148 -5.50 5.11 -10.09
N LEU A 149 -4.78 6.23 -10.05
CA LEU A 149 -5.17 7.41 -9.28
C LEU A 149 -6.51 8.03 -9.74
N LYS A 150 -6.79 8.00 -11.04
CA LYS A 150 -8.02 8.60 -11.62
C LYS A 150 -9.25 7.70 -11.52
N THR A 151 -9.09 6.39 -11.53
CA THR A 151 -10.23 5.47 -11.71
C THR A 151 -10.47 4.55 -10.51
N TYR A 152 -9.46 4.25 -9.69
CA TYR A 152 -9.68 3.39 -8.53
C TYR A 152 -10.50 4.11 -7.45
N GLY A 153 -11.71 3.63 -7.20
CA GLY A 153 -12.58 4.18 -6.16
C GLY A 153 -13.11 5.58 -6.45
N ARG A 154 -13.03 6.04 -7.71
CA ARG A 154 -13.50 7.36 -8.16
C ARG A 154 -14.74 7.17 -9.03
N LYS A 155 -15.69 8.10 -8.91
CA LYS A 155 -16.85 8.23 -9.81
C LYS A 155 -16.49 9.06 -11.03
#